data_AF-A0A0C3HWR5-F1
#
_entry.id   AF-A0A0C3HWR5-F1
#
_cell.length_a   1.000
_cell.length_b   1.000
_cell.length_c   1.000
_cell.angle_alpha   90.00
_cell.angle_beta   90.00
_cell.angle_gamma   90.00
#
_symmetry.space_group_name_H-M   'P 1'
#
loop_
_entity.id
_entity.type
_entity.pdbx_description
1 polymer ?
#
loop_
_entity_poly.entity_id
_entity_poly.type
_entity_poly.pdbx_seq_one_letter_code
_entity_poly.pdbx_strand_id
1 'polypeptide(L)'
;MDGAQRTTAALLDREERAVAALLTRYKNLVTLAAMPAGDGATKEIAAAHAFQMEVESNALVQAAEDLLQLTRELKELWLSGPLRKIGEGENDDKMAENSKKVREMVEDILNKASRLNGPNAAATAI
;
A
#
# COMPACT_ATOMS: atom_id res chain seq x y z
N MET A 1 -9.27 -11.36 -10.28
CA MET A 1 -8.53 -12.41 -9.56
C MET A 1 -7.62 -11.86 -8.44
N ASP A 2 -7.26 -10.56 -8.43
CA ASP A 2 -6.40 -9.92 -7.40
C ASP A 2 -6.97 -9.78 -5.97
N GLY A 3 -8.29 -9.90 -5.78
CA GLY A 3 -8.91 -9.66 -4.46
C GLY A 3 -8.66 -10.78 -3.45
N ALA A 4 -8.45 -12.01 -3.90
CA ALA A 4 -8.31 -13.18 -3.01
C ALA A 4 -6.96 -13.19 -2.26
N GLN A 5 -5.90 -12.66 -2.86
CA GLN A 5 -4.56 -12.57 -2.26
C GLN A 5 -4.41 -11.47 -1.20
N ARG A 6 -5.35 -10.52 -1.14
CA ARG A 6 -5.33 -9.39 -0.18
C ARG A 6 -6.33 -9.56 0.97
N THR A 7 -6.72 -10.79 1.26
CA THR A 7 -7.53 -11.09 2.46
C THR A 7 -6.63 -11.23 3.69
N THR A 8 -7.14 -10.87 4.86
CA THR A 8 -6.38 -11.02 6.12
C THR A 8 -5.88 -12.45 6.33
N ALA A 9 -6.70 -13.46 6.01
CA ALA A 9 -6.30 -14.86 6.14
C ALA A 9 -5.13 -15.24 5.22
N ALA A 10 -5.13 -14.76 3.97
CA ALA A 10 -4.03 -15.02 3.03
C ALA A 10 -2.72 -14.33 3.46
N LEU A 11 -2.82 -13.12 4.03
CA LEU A 11 -1.66 -12.39 4.54
C LEU A 11 -1.05 -13.08 5.78
N LEU A 12 -1.89 -13.57 6.69
CA LEU A 12 -1.45 -14.35 7.86
C LEU A 12 -0.82 -15.69 7.46
N ASP A 13 -1.42 -16.44 6.54
CA ASP A 13 -0.83 -17.69 6.02
C ASP A 13 0.54 -17.44 5.36
N ARG A 14 0.69 -16.33 4.63
CA ARG A 14 1.98 -15.94 4.05
C ARG A 14 3.00 -15.55 5.12
N GLU A 15 2.60 -14.82 6.15
CA GLU A 15 3.46 -14.48 7.30
C GLU A 15 3.98 -15.75 7.96
N GLU A 16 3.08 -16.65 8.36
CA GLU A 16 3.42 -17.90 9.04
C GLU A 16 4.37 -18.75 8.19
N ARG A 17 4.10 -18.87 6.89
CA ARG A 17 4.97 -19.63 5.97
C ARG A 17 6.35 -19.01 5.84
N ALA A 18 6.44 -17.69 5.75
CA ALA A 18 7.71 -16.98 5.62
C ALA A 18 8.55 -17.05 6.91
N VAL A 19 7.92 -16.92 8.08
CA VAL A 19 8.57 -17.12 9.39
C VAL A 19 9.03 -18.56 9.57
N ALA A 20 8.18 -19.54 9.23
CA ALA A 20 8.54 -20.95 9.30
C ALA A 20 9.72 -21.28 8.37
N ALA A 21 9.74 -20.73 7.15
CA ALA A 21 10.85 -20.88 6.22
C ALA A 21 12.14 -20.31 6.81
N LEU A 22 12.12 -19.06 7.32
CA LEU A 22 13.29 -18.40 7.90
C LEU A 22 13.90 -19.23 9.05
N LEU A 23 13.06 -19.66 10.00
CA LEU A 23 13.50 -20.46 11.16
C LEU A 23 14.03 -21.84 10.74
N THR A 24 13.38 -22.48 9.76
CA THR A 24 13.81 -23.79 9.25
C THR A 24 15.17 -23.71 8.57
N ARG A 25 15.37 -22.70 7.71
CA ARG A 25 16.64 -22.44 7.01
C ARG A 25 17.78 -22.20 8.00
N TYR A 26 17.53 -21.37 9.00
CA TYR A 26 18.52 -21.07 10.04
C TYR A 26 18.87 -22.33 10.87
N LYS A 27 17.86 -23.10 11.28
CA LYS A 27 18.08 -24.38 11.97
C LYS A 27 18.92 -25.34 11.13
N ASN A 28 18.63 -25.46 9.83
CA ASN A 28 19.39 -26.32 8.93
C ASN A 28 20.85 -25.90 8.85
N LEU A 29 21.14 -24.60 8.74
CA LEU A 29 22.50 -24.06 8.78
C LEU A 29 23.24 -24.41 10.07
N VAL A 30 22.61 -24.19 11.23
CA VAL A 30 23.21 -24.54 12.52
C VAL A 30 23.45 -26.05 12.63
N THR A 31 22.54 -26.87 12.11
CA THR A 31 22.67 -28.32 12.11
C THR A 31 23.82 -28.78 11.21
N LEU A 32 23.97 -28.20 10.03
CA LEU A 32 25.07 -28.48 9.10
C LEU A 32 26.43 -28.08 9.69
N ALA A 33 26.48 -26.92 10.36
CA ALA A 33 27.69 -26.41 10.99
C ALA A 33 28.12 -27.22 12.23
N ALA A 34 27.15 -27.76 12.97
CA ALA A 34 27.38 -28.59 14.15
C ALA A 34 27.65 -30.07 13.82
N MET A 35 27.56 -30.48 12.54
CA MET A 35 27.75 -31.87 12.17
C MET A 35 29.20 -32.30 12.41
N PRO A 36 29.47 -33.32 13.23
CA PRO A 36 30.82 -33.80 13.44
C PRO A 36 31.35 -34.44 12.15
N ALA A 37 32.65 -34.29 11.89
CA ALA A 37 33.32 -35.07 10.86
C ALA A 37 33.26 -36.56 11.26
N GLY A 38 32.42 -37.33 10.57
CA GLY A 38 32.33 -38.77 10.78
C GLY A 38 33.64 -39.48 10.43
N ASP A 39 33.82 -40.69 10.98
CA ASP A 39 34.92 -41.55 10.56
C ASP A 39 34.77 -41.88 9.07
N GLY A 40 35.81 -41.62 8.27
CA GLY A 40 35.74 -41.67 6.80
C GLY A 40 35.24 -40.40 6.11
N ALA A 41 35.32 -39.21 6.74
CA ALA A 41 35.05 -37.94 6.07
C ALA A 41 35.94 -37.74 4.84
N THR A 42 35.35 -37.93 3.64
CA THR A 42 36.04 -37.72 2.38
C THR A 42 35.90 -36.28 1.89
N LYS A 43 36.73 -35.86 0.93
CA LYS A 43 36.66 -34.51 0.35
C LYS A 43 35.32 -34.25 -0.34
N GLU A 44 34.72 -35.29 -0.89
CA GLU A 44 33.42 -35.25 -1.56
C GLU A 44 32.29 -34.92 -0.56
N ILE A 45 32.34 -35.52 0.65
CA ILE A 45 31.38 -35.22 1.73
C ILE A 45 31.54 -33.77 2.19
N ALA A 46 32.77 -33.30 2.38
CA ALA A 46 33.04 -31.92 2.76
C ALA A 46 32.54 -30.92 1.69
N ALA A 47 32.75 -31.22 0.40
CA ALA A 47 32.26 -30.40 -0.71
C ALA A 47 30.72 -30.36 -0.76
N ALA A 48 30.06 -31.50 -0.55
CA ALA A 48 28.59 -31.57 -0.47
C ALA A 48 28.05 -30.73 0.71
N HIS A 49 28.71 -30.79 1.87
CA HIS A 49 28.37 -29.98 3.03
C HIS A 49 28.49 -28.47 2.75
N ALA A 50 29.60 -28.06 2.14
CA ALA A 50 29.84 -26.66 1.79
C ALA A 50 28.76 -26.14 0.82
N PHE A 51 28.42 -26.93 -0.20
CA PHE A 51 27.35 -26.60 -1.14
C PHE A 51 25.99 -26.48 -0.43
N GLN A 52 25.69 -27.39 0.49
CA GLN A 52 24.42 -27.35 1.22
C GLN A 52 24.32 -26.14 2.16
N MET A 53 25.42 -25.72 2.79
CA MET A 53 25.47 -24.47 3.55
C MET A 53 25.19 -23.24 2.67
N GLU A 54 25.71 -23.22 1.44
CA GLU A 54 25.45 -22.13 0.49
C GLU A 54 23.96 -22.07 0.08
N VAL A 55 23.37 -23.22 -0.24
CA VAL A 55 21.93 -23.33 -0.58
C VAL A 55 21.06 -22.83 0.57
N GLU A 56 21.32 -23.28 1.80
CA GLU A 56 20.52 -22.85 2.95
C GLU A 56 20.72 -21.38 3.29
N SER A 57 21.93 -20.83 3.05
CA SER A 57 22.20 -19.39 3.22
C SER A 57 21.42 -18.54 2.22
N ASN A 58 21.46 -18.90 0.94
CA ASN A 58 20.71 -18.19 -0.10
C ASN A 58 19.20 -18.27 0.15
N ALA A 59 18.72 -19.44 0.53
CA ALA A 59 17.30 -19.64 0.77
C ALA A 59 16.83 -19.01 2.10
N LEU A 60 17.74 -18.75 3.05
CA LEU A 60 17.48 -17.91 4.23
C LEU A 60 17.31 -16.44 3.84
N VAL A 61 18.20 -15.92 2.98
CA VAL A 61 18.08 -14.54 2.45
C VAL A 61 16.75 -14.36 1.72
N GLN A 62 16.40 -15.31 0.85
CA GLN A 62 15.13 -15.27 0.14
C GLN A 62 13.92 -15.27 1.08
N ALA A 63 13.93 -16.06 2.16
CA ALA A 63 12.86 -16.06 3.16
C ALA A 63 12.74 -14.70 3.89
N ALA A 64 13.86 -14.01 4.12
CA ALA A 64 13.87 -12.66 4.69
C ALA A 64 13.33 -11.62 3.68
N GLU A 65 13.67 -11.74 2.40
CA GLU A 65 13.12 -10.88 1.33
C GLU A 65 11.61 -11.05 1.18
N ASP A 66 11.09 -12.27 1.27
CA ASP A 66 9.65 -12.56 1.23
C ASP A 66 8.90 -11.86 2.38
N LEU A 67 9.48 -11.85 3.60
CA LEU A 67 8.94 -11.10 4.73
C LEU A 67 8.96 -9.59 4.46
N LEU A 68 10.07 -9.05 3.95
CA LEU A 68 10.17 -7.62 3.60
C LEU A 68 9.14 -7.24 2.54
N GLN A 69 8.92 -8.09 1.54
CA GLN A 69 7.92 -7.88 0.51
C GLN A 69 6.50 -7.88 1.09
N LEU A 70 6.18 -8.79 2.02
CA LEU A 70 4.91 -8.76 2.75
C LEU A 70 4.74 -7.45 3.53
N THR A 71 5.77 -6.96 4.22
CA THR A 71 5.66 -5.68 4.94
C THR A 71 5.43 -4.49 4.00
N ARG A 72 6.01 -4.53 2.79
CA ARG A 72 5.78 -3.51 1.76
C ARG A 72 4.33 -3.56 1.29
N GLU A 73 3.81 -4.73 0.98
CA GLU A 73 2.41 -4.91 0.56
C GLU A 73 1.43 -4.45 1.65
N LEU A 74 1.70 -4.76 2.92
CA LEU A 74 0.91 -4.26 4.04
C LEU A 74 0.93 -2.74 4.10
N LYS A 75 2.11 -2.11 4.00
CA LYS A 75 2.21 -0.63 3.97
C LYS A 75 1.48 -0.03 2.78
N GLU A 76 1.56 -0.67 1.61
CA GLU A 76 0.84 -0.24 0.42
C GLU A 76 -0.68 -0.33 0.64
N LEU A 77 -1.19 -1.40 1.26
CA LEU A 77 -2.62 -1.49 1.63
C LEU A 77 -3.04 -0.38 2.59
N TRP A 78 -2.21 -0.06 3.59
CA TRP A 78 -2.46 1.03 4.52
C TRP A 78 -2.45 2.40 3.84
N LEU A 79 -1.49 2.67 2.96
CA LEU A 79 -1.38 3.94 2.23
C LEU A 79 -2.46 4.11 1.17
N SER A 80 -2.88 3.02 0.52
CA SER A 80 -3.93 3.04 -0.50
C SER A 80 -5.30 3.32 0.09
N GLY A 81 -5.49 2.99 1.39
CA GLY A 81 -6.79 3.01 2.06
C GLY A 81 -7.84 2.12 1.38
N PRO A 82 -9.05 1.98 1.94
CA PRO A 82 -10.19 1.60 1.11
C PRO A 82 -10.35 2.65 -0.01
N LEU A 83 -10.71 2.25 -1.24
CA LEU A 83 -11.17 3.18 -2.27
C LEU A 83 -12.21 4.10 -1.60
N ARG A 84 -11.86 5.38 -1.38
CA ARG A 84 -12.82 6.36 -0.86
C ARG A 84 -14.06 6.26 -1.72
N LYS A 85 -15.24 6.20 -1.10
CA LYS A 85 -16.49 6.22 -1.88
C LYS A 85 -16.48 7.46 -2.78
N ILE A 86 -17.11 7.38 -3.95
CA ILE A 86 -17.37 8.58 -4.77
C ILE A 86 -18.12 9.57 -3.87
N GLY A 87 -17.46 10.67 -3.45
CA GLY A 87 -17.98 11.66 -2.49
C GLY A 87 -17.28 11.72 -1.12
N GLU A 88 -16.36 10.81 -0.78
CA GLU A 88 -15.53 10.96 0.42
C GLU A 88 -14.25 11.72 0.09
N GLY A 89 -14.29 13.03 0.32
CA GLY A 89 -13.18 13.95 0.24
C GLY A 89 -13.51 15.16 1.10
N GLU A 90 -12.52 15.64 1.85
CA GLU A 90 -12.59 16.74 2.81
C GLU A 90 -12.95 18.07 2.11
N ASN A 91 -14.20 18.23 1.66
CA ASN A 91 -14.85 19.51 1.34
C ASN A 91 -16.25 19.39 0.72
N ASP A 92 -16.85 18.23 0.46
CA ASP A 92 -18.10 18.19 -0.35
C ASP A 92 -19.23 19.06 0.23
N ASP A 93 -19.44 19.03 1.55
CA ASP A 93 -20.43 19.91 2.21
C ASP A 93 -20.08 21.39 2.07
N LYS A 94 -18.80 21.74 2.24
CA LYS A 94 -18.30 23.12 2.13
C LYS A 94 -18.30 23.60 0.68
N MET A 95 -18.07 22.70 -0.28
CA MET A 95 -18.04 23.01 -1.71
C MET A 95 -19.47 23.24 -2.21
N ALA A 96 -20.42 22.40 -1.81
CA ALA A 96 -21.84 22.60 -2.08
C ALA A 96 -22.36 23.90 -1.45
N GLU A 97 -21.99 24.19 -0.19
CA GLU A 97 -22.36 25.43 0.49
C GLU A 97 -21.75 26.67 -0.19
N ASN A 98 -20.48 26.62 -0.55
CA ASN A 98 -19.79 27.70 -1.25
C ASN A 98 -20.37 27.92 -2.66
N SER A 99 -20.70 26.86 -3.40
CA SER A 99 -21.36 26.96 -4.71
C SER A 99 -22.73 27.64 -4.60
N LYS A 100 -23.50 27.37 -3.54
CA LYS A 100 -24.78 28.03 -3.31
C LYS A 100 -24.62 29.52 -3.01
N LYS A 101 -23.66 29.89 -2.14
CA LYS A 101 -23.36 31.31 -1.85
C LYS A 101 -22.88 32.07 -3.08
N VAL A 102 -22.04 31.44 -3.92
CA VAL A 102 -21.58 32.04 -5.19
C VAL A 102 -22.75 32.29 -6.13
N ARG A 103 -23.69 31.34 -6.23
CA ARG A 103 -24.90 31.52 -7.04
C ARG A 103 -25.76 32.70 -6.55
N GLU A 104 -26.01 32.80 -5.25
CA GLU A 104 -26.79 33.90 -4.67
C GLU A 104 -26.13 35.26 -4.93
N MET A 105 -24.81 35.37 -4.76
CA MET A 105 -24.08 36.61 -5.09
C MET A 105 -24.14 36.98 -6.57
N VAL A 106 -24.08 36.00 -7.47
CA VAL A 106 -24.19 36.23 -8.92
C VAL A 106 -25.60 36.69 -9.31
N GLU A 107 -26.65 36.09 -8.73
CA GLU A 107 -28.04 36.51 -8.94
C GLU A 107 -28.28 37.94 -8.44
N ASP A 108 -27.72 38.32 -7.29
CA ASP A 108 -27.81 39.68 -6.75
C ASP A 108 -27.10 40.71 -7.63
N ILE A 109 -25.92 40.37 -8.16
CA ILE A 109 -25.19 41.25 -9.09
C ILE A 109 -25.96 41.40 -10.39
N LEU A 110 -26.52 40.32 -10.95
CA LEU A 110 -27.36 40.36 -12.15
C LEU A 110 -28.62 41.19 -11.94
N ASN A 111 -29.28 41.06 -10.78
CA ASN A 111 -30.46 41.85 -10.43
C ASN A 111 -30.13 43.33 -10.22
N LYS A 112 -28.97 43.64 -9.65
CA LYS A 112 -28.52 45.02 -9.49
C LYS A 112 -28.15 45.64 -10.84
N ALA A 113 -27.48 44.88 -11.72
CA ALA A 113 -27.14 45.31 -13.07
C ALA A 113 -28.39 45.51 -13.95
N SER A 114 -29.39 44.62 -13.86
CA SER A 114 -30.65 44.76 -14.60
C SER A 114 -31.50 45.94 -14.09
N ARG A 115 -31.45 46.26 -12.80
CA ARG A 115 -32.08 47.47 -12.24
C ARG A 115 -31.39 48.76 -12.68
N LEU A 116 -30.07 48.73 -12.86
CA LEU A 116 -29.30 49.87 -13.37
C LEU A 116 -29.46 50.08 -14.89
N ASN A 117 -29.74 49.01 -15.64
CA ASN A 117 -30.02 49.05 -17.08
C ASN A 117 -31.53 49.08 -17.43
N GLY A 118 -32.41 49.11 -16.42
CA GLY A 118 -33.86 49.28 -16.59
C GLY A 118 -34.20 50.75 -16.94
N PRO A 119 -35.29 50.99 -17.69
CA PRO A 119 -35.51 52.22 -18.45
C PRO A 119 -35.78 53.45 -17.56
N ASN A 120 -34.71 54.11 -17.08
CA ASN A 120 -34.82 55.45 -16.53
C ASN A 120 -33.62 56.37 -16.89
N ALA A 121 -32.92 56.07 -17.97
CA ALA A 121 -31.92 56.97 -18.55
C ALA A 121 -32.47 57.85 -19.69
N ALA A 122 -33.76 57.73 -20.03
CA ALA A 122 -34.36 58.44 -21.17
C ALA A 122 -35.32 59.59 -20.79
N ALA A 123 -35.56 59.87 -19.50
CA ALA A 123 -36.65 60.78 -19.08
C ALA A 123 -36.20 62.05 -18.33
N THR A 124 -34.92 62.43 -18.34
CA THR A 124 -34.49 63.67 -17.66
C THR A 124 -33.38 64.39 -18.41
N ALA A 125 -33.69 64.83 -19.63
CA ALA A 125 -32.93 65.85 -20.36
C ALA A 125 -33.82 66.51 -21.44
N ILE A 126 -34.85 67.21 -20.97
CA ILE A 126 -35.47 68.40 -21.62
C ILE A 126 -35.34 69.53 -20.58
#